data_AF-A0A7C1DW84-F1
#
_entry.id   AF-A0A7C1DW84-F1
#
_cell.length_a   1.000
_cell.length_b   1.000
_cell.length_c   1.000
_cell.angle_alpha   90.00
_cell.angle_beta   90.00
_cell.angle_gamma   90.00
#
_symmetry.space_group_name_H-M   'P 1'
#
loop_
_entity.id
_entity.type
_entity.pdbx_description
1 polymer ?
#
loop_
_entity_poly.entity_id
_entity_poly.type
_entity_poly.pdbx_seq_one_letter_code
_entity_poly.pdbx_strand_id
1 'polypeptide(L)'
;MAQSWKEAKSEAEKAQCKQVYHDFDRGSYGACRPEQRQGHFARGRFVEHRCICMPAHFSEEELIEKEKTFLEENPGWLEEE
;
A
#
# COMPACT_ATOMS: atom_id res chain seq x y z
N MET A 1 -6.29 -3.50 10.09
CA MET A 1 -5.13 -3.31 9.21
C MET A 1 -4.95 -4.63 8.52
N ALA A 2 -5.13 -4.64 7.21
CA ALA A 2 -4.99 -5.83 6.38
C ALA A 2 -3.53 -6.31 6.39
N GLN A 3 -3.33 -7.62 6.26
CA GLN A 3 -2.00 -8.24 6.17
C GLN A 3 -1.74 -8.77 4.75
N SER A 4 -2.68 -8.54 3.83
CA SER A 4 -2.63 -9.04 2.46
C SER A 4 -3.43 -8.14 1.52
N TRP A 5 -3.12 -8.22 0.22
CA TRP A 5 -3.91 -7.59 -0.85
C TRP A 5 -5.38 -8.04 -0.84
N LYS A 6 -5.65 -9.31 -0.48
CA LYS A 6 -7.00 -9.84 -0.32
C LYS A 6 -7.81 -9.09 0.72
N GLU A 7 -7.24 -8.91 1.90
CA GLU A 7 -7.89 -8.18 2.98
C GLU A 7 -8.04 -6.70 2.65
N ALA A 8 -7.02 -6.08 2.03
CA ALA A 8 -7.07 -4.69 1.60
C ALA A 8 -8.16 -4.44 0.56
N LYS A 9 -8.35 -5.37 -0.38
CA LYS A 9 -9.48 -5.32 -1.32
C LYS A 9 -10.83 -5.44 -0.60
N SER A 10 -10.97 -6.38 0.32
CA SER A 10 -12.21 -6.52 1.10
C SER A 10 -12.52 -5.24 1.90
N GLU A 11 -11.50 -4.60 2.47
CA GLU A 11 -11.64 -3.29 3.11
C GLU A 11 -12.04 -2.20 2.10
N ALA A 12 -11.45 -2.19 0.90
CA ALA A 12 -11.77 -1.21 -0.14
C ALA A 12 -13.21 -1.35 -0.65
N GLU A 13 -13.70 -2.58 -0.82
CA GLU A 13 -15.09 -2.87 -1.21
C GLU A 13 -16.07 -2.38 -0.13
N LYS A 14 -15.80 -2.67 1.14
CA LYS A 14 -16.64 -2.23 2.27
C LYS A 14 -16.64 -0.70 2.42
N ALA A 15 -15.49 -0.06 2.24
CA ALA A 15 -15.32 1.38 2.38
C ALA A 15 -15.65 2.16 1.10
N GLN A 16 -16.01 1.47 0.02
CA GLN A 16 -16.19 2.03 -1.33
C GLN A 16 -14.98 2.87 -1.80
N CYS A 17 -13.78 2.45 -1.42
CA CYS A 17 -12.53 3.05 -1.85
C CYS A 17 -12.12 2.50 -3.22
N LYS A 18 -11.59 3.38 -4.07
CA LYS A 18 -11.14 3.00 -5.42
C LYS A 18 -9.69 2.50 -5.46
N GLN A 19 -8.98 2.58 -4.34
CA GLN A 19 -7.57 2.24 -4.25
C GLN A 19 -7.28 1.42 -2.98
N VAL A 20 -6.25 0.61 -3.10
CA VAL A 20 -5.60 -0.15 -2.05
C VAL A 20 -4.14 0.26 -1.97
N TYR A 21 -3.52 0.06 -0.81
CA TYR A 21 -2.11 0.33 -0.62
C TYR A 21 -1.42 -0.79 0.15
N HIS A 22 -0.13 -0.93 -0.09
CA HIS A 22 0.82 -1.60 0.79
C HIS A 22 1.79 -0.55 1.34
N ASP A 23 1.75 -0.35 2.65
CA ASP A 23 2.71 0.44 3.41
C ASP A 23 3.92 -0.43 3.68
N PHE A 24 4.97 -0.18 2.90
CA PHE A 24 6.19 -0.96 2.89
C PHE A 24 7.01 -0.74 4.18
N ASP A 25 6.96 0.47 4.74
CA ASP A 25 7.68 0.79 5.97
C ASP A 25 7.07 0.13 7.21
N ARG A 26 5.78 -0.23 7.16
CA ARG A 26 5.08 -0.96 8.24
C ARG A 26 4.71 -2.40 7.90
N GLY A 27 4.92 -2.85 6.66
CA GLY A 27 4.46 -4.14 6.17
C GLY A 27 2.94 -4.33 6.28
N SER A 28 2.17 -3.25 6.09
CA SER A 28 0.72 -3.27 6.32
C SER A 28 -0.06 -2.90 5.07
N TYR A 29 -1.21 -3.52 4.86
CA TYR A 29 -2.06 -3.26 3.71
C TYR A 29 -3.34 -2.54 4.12
N GLY A 30 -4.01 -1.91 3.17
CA GLY A 30 -5.32 -1.33 3.42
C GLY A 30 -5.95 -0.67 2.22
N ALA A 31 -7.10 -0.04 2.44
CA ALA A 31 -7.78 0.77 1.45
C ALA A 31 -7.44 2.26 1.65
N CYS A 32 -7.22 2.98 0.56
CA CYS A 32 -6.97 4.42 0.60
C CYS A 32 -7.83 5.19 -0.39
N ARG A 33 -7.91 6.50 -0.16
CA ARG A 33 -8.41 7.46 -1.14
C ARG A 33 -7.22 8.12 -1.85
N PRO A 34 -7.37 8.57 -3.10
CA PRO A 34 -6.29 9.18 -3.88
C PRO A 34 -5.60 10.38 -3.21
N GLU A 35 -6.31 11.10 -2.34
CA GLU A 35 -5.80 12.30 -1.67
C GLU A 35 -5.22 12.03 -0.28
N GLN A 36 -5.25 10.79 0.21
CA GLN A 36 -4.71 10.44 1.52
C GLN A 36 -3.22 10.15 1.44
N ARG A 37 -2.46 10.85 2.28
CA ARG A 37 -1.04 10.58 2.53
C ARG A 37 -0.91 9.59 3.69
N GLN A 38 -0.20 8.49 3.48
CA GLN A 38 0.09 7.50 4.51
C GLN A 38 1.40 7.87 5.20
N GLY A 39 1.41 7.78 6.53
CA GLY A 39 2.56 8.19 7.32
C GLY A 39 2.28 8.18 8.80
N HIS A 40 3.27 8.60 9.59
CA HIS A 40 3.15 8.74 11.03
C HIS A 40 3.68 10.10 11.49
N PHE A 41 3.23 10.54 12.66
CA PHE A 41 3.81 11.71 13.31
C PHE A 41 4.97 11.28 14.21
N ALA A 42 6.15 11.80 13.94
CA ALA A 42 7.33 11.65 14.78
C ALA A 42 7.90 13.03 15.13
N ARG A 43 8.11 13.28 16.43
CA ARG A 43 8.76 14.51 16.93
C ARG A 43 8.14 15.81 16.38
N GLY A 44 6.81 15.87 16.29
CA GLY A 44 6.08 17.05 15.80
C GLY A 44 6.13 17.27 14.29
N ARG A 45 6.59 16.27 13.52
CA ARG A 45 6.62 16.30 12.05
C ARG A 45 5.89 15.08 11.48
N PHE A 46 5.22 15.26 10.35
CA PHE A 46 4.65 14.15 9.60
C PHE A 46 5.76 13.52 8.76
N VAL A 47 5.96 12.21 8.94
CA VAL A 47 6.88 11.37 8.16
C VAL A 47 6.03 10.52 7.24
N GLU A 48 6.14 10.78 5.95
CA GLU A 48 5.44 10.02 4.92
C GLU A 48 6.09 8.64 4.76
N HIS A 49 5.27 7.61 4.61
CA HIS A 49 5.75 6.25 4.37
C HIS A 49 5.92 5.98 2.89
N ARG A 50 6.79 5.02 2.58
CA ARG A 50 6.88 4.39 1.26
C ARG A 50 5.67 3.46 1.08
N CYS A 51 4.71 3.90 0.27
CA CYS A 51 3.51 3.14 -0.04
C CYS A 51 3.40 2.81 -1.52
N ILE A 52 3.02 1.56 -1.82
CA ILE A 52 2.62 1.13 -3.17
C ILE A 52 1.11 1.23 -3.24
N CYS A 53 0.59 2.21 -3.97
CA CYS A 53 -0.85 2.42 -4.14
C CYS A 53 -1.31 1.89 -5.50
N MET A 54 -2.39 1.11 -5.50
CA MET A 54 -2.95 0.50 -6.72
C MET A 54 -4.48 0.60 -6.75
N PRO A 55 -5.11 0.61 -7.94
CA PRO A 55 -6.55 0.51 -8.08
C PRO A 55 -7.14 -0.77 -7.47
N ALA A 56 -8.22 -0.63 -6.69
CA ALA A 56 -8.90 -1.75 -6.03
C ALA A 56 -9.64 -2.70 -7.00
N HIS A 57 -9.81 -2.31 -8.27
CA HIS A 57 -10.47 -3.13 -9.28
C HIS A 57 -9.59 -4.26 -9.82
N PHE A 58 -8.27 -4.19 -9.62
CA PHE A 58 -7.36 -5.28 -9.98
C PHE A 58 -7.66 -6.53 -9.15
N SER A 59 -7.42 -7.71 -9.72
CA SER A 59 -7.50 -8.98 -9.00
C SER A 59 -6.41 -9.07 -7.91
N GLU A 60 -6.55 -10.02 -6.99
CA GLU A 60 -5.53 -10.26 -5.97
C GLU A 60 -4.18 -10.65 -6.62
N GLU A 61 -4.24 -11.50 -7.65
CA GLU A 61 -3.08 -11.94 -8.40
C GLU A 61 -2.41 -10.77 -9.16
N GLU A 62 -3.20 -9.89 -9.78
CA GLU A 62 -2.69 -8.68 -10.45
C GLU A 62 -1.98 -7.73 -9.48
N LEU A 63 -2.50 -7.56 -8.26
CA LEU A 63 -1.88 -6.72 -7.25
C LEU A 63 -0.53 -7.30 -6.80
N ILE A 64 -0.47 -8.61 -6.55
CA ILE A 64 0.77 -9.31 -6.18
C ILE A 64 1.80 -9.24 -7.30
N GLU A 65 1.39 -9.48 -8.54
CA GLU A 65 2.29 -9.43 -9.70
C GLU A 65 2.87 -8.03 -9.88
N LYS A 66 2.02 -6.99 -9.86
CA LYS A 66 2.45 -5.60 -10.02
C LYS A 66 3.35 -5.12 -8.89
N GLU A 67 3.06 -5.50 -7.65
CA GLU A 67 3.93 -5.23 -6.52
C GLU A 67 5.31 -5.88 -6.71
N LYS A 68 5.33 -7.16 -7.09
CA LYS A 68 6.58 -7.87 -7.34
C LYS A 68 7.38 -7.20 -8.46
N THR A 69 6.75 -6.89 -9.60
CA THR A 69 7.39 -6.19 -10.72
C THR A 69 7.97 -4.85 -10.27
N PHE A 70 7.20 -4.06 -9.50
CA PHE A 70 7.67 -2.80 -8.97
C PHE A 70 8.93 -2.94 -8.11
N LEU A 71 8.97 -3.95 -7.23
CA LEU A 71 10.14 -4.23 -6.39
C LEU A 71 11.35 -4.74 -7.19
N GLU A 72 11.12 -5.52 -8.25
CA GLU A 72 12.18 -5.96 -9.17
C GLU A 72 12.78 -4.78 -9.95
N GLU A 73 11.95 -3.81 -10.35
CA GLU A 73 12.39 -2.59 -11.04
C GLU A 73 13.02 -1.56 -10.08
N ASN A 74 12.67 -1.61 -8.78
CA ASN A 74 13.10 -0.66 -7.77
C ASN A 74 13.75 -1.37 -6.57
N PRO A 75 14.91 -2.03 -6.77
CA PRO A 75 15.56 -2.82 -5.72
C PRO A 75 15.92 -2.00 -4.47
N GLY A 76 16.14 -0.68 -4.61
CA GLY A 76 16.39 0.23 -3.48
C GLY A 76 15.24 0.39 -2.48
N TRP A 77 14.06 -0.17 -2.77
CA TRP A 77 12.99 -0.28 -1.77
C TRP A 77 13.26 -1.39 -0.74
N LEU A 78 13.99 -2.44 -1.16
CA LEU A 78 14.36 -3.59 -0.33
C LEU A 78 15.64 -3.36 0.48
N GLU A 79 16.42 -2.34 0.14
CA GLU A 79 17.60 -1.97 0.90
C GLU A 79 17.15 -1.20 2.16
N GLU A 80 17.29 -1.83 3.32
CA GLU A 80 17.21 -1.14 4.62
C GLU A 80 18.43 -0.21 4.75
N GLU A 81 18.20 1.09 4.91
CA GLU A 81 19.25 2.03 5.39
C GLU A 81 19.54 1.82 6.88
#